data_AF-A0A525CBL4-F1
#
_entry.id   AF-A0A525CBL4-F1
#
_cell.length_a   1.000
_cell.length_b   1.000
_cell.length_c   1.000
_cell.angle_alpha   90.00
_cell.angle_beta   90.00
_cell.angle_gamma   90.00
#
_symmetry.space_group_name_H-M   'P 1'
#
loop_
_entity.id
_entity.type
_entity.pdbx_description
1 polymer ?
#
loop_
_entity_poly.entity_id
_entity_poly.type
_entity_poly.pdbx_seq_one_letter_code
_entity_poly.pdbx_strand_id
1 'polypeptide(L)'
;MGKLLQIRVMAQTFRPEDQEKAWPVLLSLAWPEFLRDGILKGTDKGVLETVQALDNQRRFGDWHDDLKKLLQADIDKAVSLKDSLEKALGDWNATTANKLSDELEDLLKAMEASIPKELRPEKD
;
A
#
# COMPACT_ATOMS: atom_id res chain seq x y z
N MET A 1 -9.67 14.40 -28.01
CA MET A 1 -8.72 15.18 -27.19
C MET A 1 -7.53 15.59 -28.05
N GLY A 2 -6.97 16.79 -27.85
CA GLY A 2 -5.79 17.25 -28.60
C GLY A 2 -4.59 16.34 -28.35
N LYS A 3 -3.84 15.99 -29.40
CA LYS A 3 -2.75 14.99 -29.34
C LYS A 3 -1.56 15.37 -28.46
N LEU A 4 -1.51 16.62 -27.98
CA LEU A 4 -0.33 17.23 -27.35
C LEU A 4 -0.50 17.48 -25.85
N LEU A 5 -1.72 17.70 -25.37
CA LEU A 5 -1.97 18.05 -23.97
C LEU A 5 -2.85 16.99 -23.32
N GLN A 6 -2.32 16.35 -22.29
CA GLN A 6 -3.04 15.41 -21.45
C GLN A 6 -3.31 16.04 -20.08
N ILE A 7 -4.58 16.06 -19.67
CA ILE A 7 -4.97 16.37 -18.30
C ILE A 7 -5.17 15.05 -17.57
N ARG A 8 -4.59 14.91 -16.37
CA ARG A 8 -4.68 13.72 -15.54
C ARG A 8 -5.21 14.06 -14.16
N VAL A 9 -6.03 13.17 -13.63
CA VAL A 9 -6.41 13.15 -12.22
C VAL A 9 -5.52 12.10 -11.54
N MET A 10 -4.97 12.42 -10.37
CA MET A 10 -4.13 11.51 -9.59
C MET A 10 -4.50 11.62 -8.11
N ALA A 11 -4.18 10.57 -7.35
CA ALA A 11 -4.26 10.56 -5.90
C ALA A 11 -2.84 10.49 -5.32
N GLN A 12 -2.61 11.19 -4.22
CA GLN A 12 -1.37 11.09 -3.45
C GLN A 12 -1.70 11.08 -1.96
N THR A 13 -0.84 10.44 -1.17
CA THR A 13 -0.93 10.53 0.30
C THR A 13 -0.63 11.96 0.74
N PHE A 14 -1.54 12.54 1.52
CA PHE A 14 -1.40 13.91 2.01
C PHE A 14 -0.33 14.05 3.10
N ARG A 15 -0.27 13.07 4.02
CA ARG A 15 0.63 13.04 5.17
C ARG A 15 1.17 11.63 5.40
N PRO A 16 2.42 11.34 5.01
CA PRO A 16 3.04 10.04 5.24
C PRO A 16 3.08 9.66 6.73
N GLU A 17 3.18 10.63 7.64
CA GLU A 17 3.27 10.36 9.09
C GLU A 17 1.97 9.76 9.66
N ASP A 18 0.83 9.96 9.00
CA ASP A 18 -0.43 9.34 9.40
C ASP A 18 -0.44 7.85 9.02
N GLN A 19 0.27 7.48 7.96
CA GLN A 19 0.49 6.10 7.54
C GLN A 19 1.38 5.36 8.55
N GLU A 20 2.43 6.04 9.04
CA GLU A 20 3.35 5.51 10.07
C GLU A 20 2.63 5.11 11.36
N LYS A 21 1.58 5.86 11.71
CA LYS A 21 0.74 5.57 12.89
C LYS A 21 -0.31 4.52 12.60
N ALA A 22 -0.89 4.54 11.39
CA ALA A 22 -1.99 3.66 11.03
C ALA A 22 -1.54 2.22 10.80
N TRP A 23 -0.43 2.02 10.06
CA TRP A 23 0.00 0.70 9.58
C TRP A 23 1.52 0.44 9.77
N PRO A 24 2.06 0.61 10.99
CA PRO A 24 3.50 0.48 11.21
C PRO A 24 4.06 -0.89 10.80
N VAL A 25 3.31 -1.98 10.99
CA VAL A 25 3.76 -3.33 10.63
C VAL A 25 3.82 -3.49 9.11
N LEU A 26 2.78 -3.10 8.38
CA LEU A 26 2.77 -3.15 6.92
C LEU A 26 3.90 -2.29 6.32
N LEU A 27 4.16 -1.10 6.87
CA LEU A 27 5.26 -0.26 6.41
C LEU A 27 6.61 -0.93 6.63
N SER A 28 6.79 -1.61 7.76
CA SER A 28 8.04 -2.34 8.04
C SER A 28 8.26 -3.53 7.10
N LEU A 29 7.17 -4.17 6.66
CA LEU A 29 7.20 -5.26 5.69
C LEU A 29 7.47 -4.74 4.27
N ALA A 30 6.88 -3.61 3.90
CA ALA A 30 7.07 -2.95 2.61
C ALA A 30 8.49 -2.38 2.44
N TRP A 31 9.00 -1.74 3.51
CA TRP A 31 10.29 -1.06 3.54
C TRP A 31 11.10 -1.49 4.77
N PRO A 32 12.03 -2.45 4.63
CA PRO A 32 12.87 -2.88 5.74
C PRO A 32 13.68 -1.73 6.38
N GLU A 33 14.00 -0.66 5.64
CA GLU A 33 14.62 0.53 6.21
C GLU A 33 13.70 1.30 7.18
N PHE A 34 12.38 1.20 7.03
CA PHE A 34 11.42 1.79 7.97
C PHE A 34 11.47 1.09 9.33
N LEU A 35 11.71 -0.22 9.35
CA LEU A 35 11.92 -0.97 10.60
C LEU A 35 13.09 -0.40 11.41
N ARG A 36 14.17 0.01 10.72
CA ARG A 36 15.38 0.57 11.34
C ARG A 36 15.19 2.02 11.78
N ASP A 37 14.72 2.87 10.88
CA ASP A 37 14.71 4.33 11.09
C ASP A 37 13.42 4.83 11.74
N GLY A 38 12.32 4.08 11.64
CA GLY A 38 10.99 4.45 12.13
C GLY A 38 10.35 5.62 11.39
N ILE A 39 10.92 6.06 10.25
CA ILE A 39 10.48 7.22 9.48
C ILE A 39 10.52 6.87 7.99
N LEU A 40 9.46 7.19 7.25
CA LEU A 40 9.41 7.11 5.80
C LEU A 40 10.19 8.28 5.20
N LYS A 41 11.41 7.99 4.73
CA LYS A 41 12.21 8.96 3.97
C LYS A 41 11.79 8.95 2.50
N GLY A 42 11.49 10.14 1.96
CA GLY A 42 11.18 10.38 0.54
C GLY A 42 9.69 10.65 0.26
N THR A 43 9.41 11.29 -0.88
CA THR A 43 8.04 11.66 -1.30
C THR A 43 7.23 10.51 -1.91
N ASP A 44 7.88 9.37 -2.16
CA ASP A 44 7.36 8.29 -3.02
C ASP A 44 6.94 7.06 -2.18
N LYS A 45 6.46 7.29 -0.95
CA LYS A 45 6.07 6.24 0.01
C LYS A 45 4.67 6.50 0.57
N GLY A 46 3.68 6.62 -0.32
CA GLY A 46 2.27 6.78 0.02
C GLY A 46 1.51 5.45 0.05
N VAL A 47 0.18 5.53 0.12
CA VAL A 47 -0.75 4.38 0.21
C VAL A 47 -0.59 3.45 -0.99
N LEU A 48 -0.59 4.00 -2.21
CA LEU A 48 -0.50 3.20 -3.42
C LEU A 48 0.89 2.57 -3.57
N GLU A 49 1.92 3.29 -3.16
CA GLU A 49 3.30 2.81 -3.16
C GLU A 49 3.49 1.70 -2.11
N THR A 50 2.86 1.78 -0.95
CA THR A 50 2.86 0.71 0.07
C THR A 50 2.29 -0.58 -0.50
N VAL A 51 1.14 -0.51 -1.18
CA VAL A 51 0.53 -1.70 -1.81
C VAL A 51 1.49 -2.34 -2.81
N GLN A 52 2.11 -1.54 -3.68
CA GLN A 52 3.07 -2.04 -4.65
C GLN A 52 4.32 -2.63 -4.00
N ALA A 53 4.83 -1.98 -2.94
CA ALA A 53 5.98 -2.44 -2.19
C ALA A 53 5.69 -3.76 -1.47
N LEU A 54 4.51 -3.93 -0.87
CA LEU A 54 4.08 -5.19 -0.25
C LEU A 54 4.02 -6.34 -1.28
N ASP A 55 3.46 -6.12 -2.47
CA ASP A 55 3.45 -7.16 -3.52
C ASP A 55 4.88 -7.49 -3.98
N ASN A 56 5.75 -6.49 -4.13
CA ASN A 56 7.16 -6.71 -4.47
C ASN A 56 7.89 -7.53 -3.39
N GLN A 57 7.71 -7.18 -2.11
CA GLN A 57 8.32 -7.88 -0.99
C GLN A 57 7.78 -9.30 -0.83
N ARG A 58 6.49 -9.52 -1.07
CA ARG A 58 5.92 -10.87 -1.10
C ARG A 58 6.55 -11.74 -2.19
N ARG A 59 6.77 -11.18 -3.38
CA ARG A 59 7.33 -11.89 -4.56
C ARG A 59 8.83 -12.13 -4.47
N PHE A 60 9.58 -11.12 -4.02
CA PHE A 60 11.04 -11.08 -4.14
C PHE A 60 11.75 -10.93 -2.80
N GLY A 61 11.03 -10.54 -1.75
CA GLY A 61 11.57 -10.38 -0.41
C GLY A 61 11.67 -11.70 0.34
N ASP A 62 12.45 -11.64 1.43
CA ASP A 62 12.76 -12.76 2.29
C ASP A 62 11.78 -12.85 3.46
N TRP A 63 10.48 -12.90 3.14
CA TRP A 63 9.44 -13.14 4.15
C TRP A 63 9.32 -14.63 4.44
N HIS A 64 9.02 -14.94 5.70
CA HIS A 64 8.62 -16.27 6.12
C HIS A 64 7.42 -16.78 5.30
N ASP A 65 7.43 -18.06 4.92
CA ASP A 65 6.40 -18.66 4.06
C ASP A 65 5.00 -18.54 4.66
N ASP A 66 4.86 -18.64 5.98
CA ASP A 66 3.57 -18.50 6.65
C ASP A 66 3.02 -17.07 6.53
N LEU A 67 3.90 -16.06 6.58
CA LEU A 67 3.51 -14.66 6.37
C LEU A 67 3.09 -14.43 4.92
N LYS A 68 3.85 -14.98 3.96
CA LYS A 68 3.49 -14.91 2.52
C LYS A 68 2.11 -15.52 2.27
N LYS A 69 1.83 -16.70 2.85
CA LYS A 69 0.52 -17.37 2.72
C LYS A 69 -0.60 -16.60 3.39
N LEU A 70 -0.37 -16.08 4.60
CA LEU A 70 -1.35 -15.32 5.36
C LEU A 70 -1.83 -14.09 4.58
N LEU A 71 -0.89 -13.33 4.01
CA LEU A 71 -1.19 -12.05 3.37
C LEU A 71 -1.48 -12.16 1.87
N GLN A 72 -1.32 -13.34 1.25
CA GLN A 72 -1.40 -13.48 -0.20
C GLN A 72 -2.73 -12.96 -0.76
N ALA A 73 -3.85 -13.45 -0.24
CA ALA A 73 -5.17 -13.08 -0.75
C ALA A 73 -5.47 -11.59 -0.58
N ASP A 74 -5.07 -11.01 0.56
CA ASP A 74 -5.30 -9.59 0.85
C ASP A 74 -4.40 -8.68 0.01
N ILE A 75 -3.13 -9.05 -0.21
CA ILE A 75 -2.22 -8.31 -1.09
C ILE A 75 -2.71 -8.38 -2.54
N ASP A 76 -3.12 -9.55 -3.03
CA ASP A 76 -3.65 -9.70 -4.39
C ASP A 76 -4.92 -8.84 -4.58
N LYS A 77 -5.78 -8.76 -3.55
CA LYS A 77 -6.96 -7.88 -3.53
C LYS A 77 -6.56 -6.39 -3.49
N ALA A 78 -5.58 -6.02 -2.67
CA ALA A 78 -5.10 -4.64 -2.57
C ALA A 78 -4.52 -4.14 -3.90
N VAL A 79 -3.75 -4.98 -4.61
CA VAL A 79 -3.24 -4.67 -5.96
C VAL A 79 -4.40 -4.45 -6.93
N SER A 80 -5.41 -5.32 -6.92
CA SER A 80 -6.60 -5.18 -7.77
C SER A 80 -7.38 -3.88 -7.49
N LEU A 81 -7.53 -3.51 -6.20
CA LEU A 81 -8.16 -2.25 -5.79
C LEU A 81 -7.34 -1.05 -6.24
N LYS A 82 -6.01 -1.07 -6.07
CA LYS A 82 -5.09 -0.05 -6.57
C LYS A 82 -5.24 0.15 -8.08
N ASP A 83 -5.18 -0.92 -8.87
CA ASP A 83 -5.29 -0.84 -10.33
C ASP A 83 -6.66 -0.29 -10.76
N SER A 84 -7.72 -0.71 -10.06
CA SER A 84 -9.08 -0.20 -10.30
C SER A 84 -9.22 1.28 -9.94
N LEU A 85 -8.56 1.73 -8.87
CA LEU A 85 -8.52 3.12 -8.45
C LEU A 85 -7.79 3.99 -9.47
N GLU A 86 -6.59 3.58 -9.89
CA GLU A 86 -5.80 4.26 -10.93
C GLU A 86 -6.58 4.35 -12.25
N LYS A 87 -7.31 3.30 -12.61
CA LYS A 87 -8.23 3.31 -13.76
C LYS A 87 -9.36 4.31 -13.58
N ALA A 88 -10.03 4.32 -12.43
CA ALA A 88 -11.13 5.25 -12.15
C ALA A 88 -10.67 6.72 -12.20
N LEU A 89 -9.46 7.01 -11.71
CA LEU A 89 -8.82 8.32 -11.83
C LEU A 89 -8.54 8.67 -13.30
N GLY A 90 -8.04 7.71 -14.08
CA GLY A 90 -7.82 7.86 -15.53
C GLY A 90 -9.10 8.09 -16.33
N ASP A 91 -10.22 7.51 -15.89
CA ASP A 91 -11.57 7.66 -16.46
C ASP A 91 -12.33 8.87 -15.90
N TRP A 92 -11.71 9.67 -15.02
CA TRP A 92 -12.29 10.85 -14.39
C TRP A 92 -13.54 10.55 -13.54
N ASN A 93 -13.63 9.33 -13.03
CA ASN A 93 -14.73 8.89 -12.20
C ASN A 93 -14.39 9.05 -10.71
N ALA A 94 -14.53 10.29 -10.22
CA ALA A 94 -14.20 10.65 -8.85
C ALA A 94 -15.01 9.87 -7.80
N THR A 95 -16.29 9.59 -8.06
CA THR A 95 -17.14 8.83 -7.14
C THR A 95 -16.63 7.41 -6.95
N THR A 96 -16.29 6.72 -8.03
CA THR A 96 -15.70 5.37 -7.95
C THR A 96 -14.30 5.42 -7.34
N ALA A 97 -13.49 6.42 -7.68
CA ALA A 97 -12.16 6.57 -7.08
C ALA A 97 -12.23 6.71 -5.56
N ASN A 98 -13.09 7.59 -5.02
CA ASN A 98 -13.26 7.74 -3.57
C ASN A 98 -13.72 6.45 -2.89
N LYS A 99 -14.68 5.73 -3.49
CA LYS A 99 -15.13 4.44 -2.93
C LYS A 99 -14.00 3.42 -2.89
N LEU A 100 -13.21 3.33 -3.96
CA LEU A 100 -12.10 2.40 -4.05
C LEU A 100 -10.95 2.77 -3.10
N SER A 101 -10.70 4.06 -2.86
CA SER A 101 -9.71 4.48 -1.85
C SER A 101 -10.16 4.08 -0.44
N ASP A 102 -11.43 4.29 -0.09
CA ASP A 102 -11.97 3.88 1.22
C ASP A 102 -11.83 2.36 1.41
N GLU A 103 -12.24 1.57 0.41
CA GLU A 103 -12.12 0.10 0.44
C GLU A 103 -10.67 -0.38 0.56
N LEU A 104 -9.73 0.32 -0.09
CA LEU A 104 -8.31 -0.01 -0.02
C LEU A 104 -7.75 0.27 1.36
N GLU A 105 -8.05 1.44 1.94
CA GLU A 105 -7.58 1.80 3.29
C GLU A 105 -8.17 0.88 4.37
N ASP A 106 -9.45 0.52 4.25
CA ASP A 106 -10.09 -0.45 5.14
C ASP A 106 -9.44 -1.84 5.05
N LEU A 107 -9.08 -2.28 3.84
CA LEU A 107 -8.37 -3.54 3.64
C LEU A 107 -6.98 -3.49 4.29
N LEU A 108 -6.20 -2.43 4.06
CA LEU A 108 -4.88 -2.26 4.67
C LEU A 108 -4.97 -2.25 6.21
N LYS A 109 -5.99 -1.59 6.77
CA LYS A 109 -6.24 -1.61 8.21
C LYS A 109 -6.56 -3.01 8.73
N ALA A 110 -7.35 -3.79 8.00
CA ALA A 110 -7.64 -5.18 8.37
C ALA A 110 -6.40 -6.08 8.28
N MET A 111 -5.58 -5.90 7.24
CA MET A 111 -4.30 -6.60 7.07
C MET A 111 -3.33 -6.31 8.22
N GLU A 112 -3.16 -5.03 8.58
CA GLU A 112 -2.32 -4.62 9.72
C GLU A 112 -2.74 -5.35 11.01
N ALA A 113 -4.05 -5.46 11.24
CA ALA A 113 -4.60 -6.11 12.42
C ALA A 113 -4.48 -7.64 12.39
N SER A 114 -4.43 -8.27 11.21
CA SER A 114 -4.39 -9.72 11.06
C SER A 114 -3.01 -10.32 11.29
N ILE A 115 -1.93 -9.52 11.19
CA ILE A 115 -0.55 -9.99 11.32
C ILE A 115 -0.22 -10.33 12.80
N PRO A 116 -0.01 -11.62 13.14
CA PRO A 116 0.38 -12.06 14.48
C PRO A 116 1.75 -11.50 14.87
N LYS A 117 2.01 -11.33 16.16
CA LYS A 117 3.28 -10.74 16.64
C LYS A 117 4.49 -11.58 16.25
N GLU A 118 4.32 -12.90 16.21
CA GLU A 118 5.34 -13.90 15.94
C GLU A 118 5.82 -13.87 14.47
N LEU A 119 5.02 -13.29 13.57
CA LEU A 119 5.33 -13.16 12.15
C LEU A 119 5.76 -11.73 11.77
N ARG A 120 5.92 -10.84 12.75
CA ARG A 120 6.37 -9.47 12.50
C ARG A 120 7.89 -9.44 12.36
N PRO A 121 8.42 -8.62 11.44
CA PRO A 121 9.86 -8.39 11.36
C PRO A 121 10.34 -7.75 12.67
N GLU A 122 11.40 -8.32 13.26
CA GLU A 122 12.03 -7.78 14.46
C GLU A 122 13.08 -6.74 14.08
N LYS A 123 13.17 -5.66 14.86
CA LYS A 123 14.18 -4.63 14.67
C LYS A 123 15.53 -5.18 15.16
N ASP A 124 16.44 -5.43 14.22
CA ASP A 124 17.86 -5.70 14.50
C ASP A 124 18.52 -4.56 15.30
#